data_AF-A0AAV5B4X7-F1
#
_entry.id   AF-A0AAV5B4X7-F1
#
_cell.length_a   1.000
_cell.length_b   1.000
_cell.length_c   1.000
_cell.angle_alpha   90.00
_cell.angle_beta   90.00
_cell.angle_gamma   90.00
#
_symmetry.space_group_name_H-M   'P 1'
#
loop_
_entity.id
_entity.type
_entity.pdbx_description
1 polymer ?
#
loop_
_entity_poly.entity_id
_entity_poly.type
_entity_poly.pdbx_seq_one_letter_code
_entity_poly.pdbx_strand_id
1 'polypeptide(L)'
;MAFFCGFRILVHMELYMTAFENIQSNPTEPVNRIVLDLCSMEEKCTYEQLLDLYAYCLVHEISLHIESLPGCFEKDKKVWNIPEEKRKEQAAKAGLDLVFPFRRRFASLSGLEKSAFRSSFHLNKLLLAYAREKGIEVLIRQSMELLEQRLFVPDPKKDGKQTPMKGHPVFIAQHATATCCRGCLNKWHHVPKGRKLLGHEKQEVMLLHKEWLEREMARK
;
A
#
# COMPACT_ATOMS: atom_id res chain seq x y z
N MET A 1 -1.20 -18.89 -25.06
CA MET A 1 0.12 -18.23 -25.03
C MET A 1 -0.08 -16.78 -24.61
N ALA A 2 -0.30 -16.55 -23.32
CA ALA A 2 -0.44 -15.21 -22.74
C ALA A 2 0.90 -14.87 -22.09
N PHE A 3 1.66 -13.97 -22.70
CA PHE A 3 2.86 -13.40 -22.10
C PHE A 3 2.41 -12.49 -20.95
N PHE A 4 2.50 -12.99 -19.72
CA PHE A 4 2.26 -12.21 -18.52
C PHE A 4 3.36 -11.16 -18.36
N CYS A 5 2.96 -9.91 -18.23
CA CYS A 5 3.79 -8.80 -17.75
C CYS A 5 4.07 -8.98 -16.24
N GLY A 6 4.71 -10.09 -15.86
CA GLY A 6 5.07 -10.43 -14.47
C GLY A 6 6.59 -10.53 -14.26
N PHE A 7 7.38 -10.43 -15.32
CA PHE A 7 8.83 -10.71 -15.29
C PHE A 7 9.67 -9.61 -14.60
N ARG A 8 9.09 -8.46 -14.23
CA ARG A 8 9.85 -7.36 -13.61
C ARG A 8 9.82 -7.33 -12.09
N ILE A 9 8.87 -8.00 -11.44
CA ILE A 9 8.80 -8.11 -9.97
C ILE A 9 9.64 -9.29 -9.48
N LEU A 10 9.73 -10.37 -10.28
CA LEU A 10 10.46 -11.59 -9.91
C LEU A 10 11.99 -11.41 -9.89
N VAL A 11 12.59 -10.64 -10.80
CA VAL A 11 14.06 -10.54 -10.92
C VAL A 11 14.72 -9.77 -9.77
N HIS A 12 13.99 -8.93 -9.03
CA HIS A 12 14.51 -8.25 -7.83
C HIS A 12 14.15 -8.94 -6.51
N MET A 13 13.24 -9.91 -6.55
CA MET A 13 12.84 -10.70 -5.40
C MET A 13 13.49 -12.09 -5.36
N GLU A 14 14.26 -12.55 -6.35
CA GLU A 14 14.88 -13.90 -6.35
C GLU A 14 15.64 -14.24 -5.06
N LEU A 15 16.39 -13.29 -4.47
CA LEU A 15 17.07 -13.46 -3.18
C LEU A 15 16.11 -13.56 -1.99
N TYR A 16 14.98 -12.86 -2.03
CA TYR A 16 13.91 -12.95 -1.02
C TYR A 16 13.01 -14.17 -1.24
N MET A 17 12.91 -14.61 -2.48
CA MET A 17 12.13 -15.75 -2.94
C MET A 17 12.83 -17.06 -2.65
N THR A 18 14.16 -17.15 -2.51
CA THR A 18 14.77 -18.43 -2.09
C THR A 18 14.35 -18.81 -0.66
N ALA A 19 14.12 -17.83 0.22
CA ALA A 19 13.48 -18.06 1.52
C ALA A 19 11.97 -18.33 1.38
N PHE A 20 11.32 -17.77 0.37
CA PHE A 20 9.89 -17.93 0.06
C PHE A 20 9.55 -19.27 -0.64
N GLU A 21 10.43 -19.79 -1.49
CA GLU A 21 10.38 -21.08 -2.18
C GLU A 21 10.59 -22.21 -1.17
N ASN A 22 11.45 -21.99 -0.15
CA ASN A 22 11.56 -22.89 0.99
C ASN A 22 10.28 -22.95 1.84
N ILE A 23 9.51 -21.85 1.93
CA ILE A 23 8.15 -21.84 2.52
C ILE A 23 7.14 -22.55 1.60
N GLN A 24 7.30 -22.48 0.28
CA GLN A 24 6.49 -23.21 -0.72
C GLN A 24 6.84 -24.70 -0.86
N SER A 25 7.75 -25.26 -0.06
CA SER A 25 8.10 -26.69 -0.09
C SER A 25 6.93 -27.64 0.20
N ASN A 26 5.74 -27.10 0.55
CA ASN A 26 4.48 -27.84 0.57
C ASN A 26 3.43 -27.19 -0.37
N PRO A 27 3.39 -27.56 -1.66
CA PRO A 27 2.68 -26.82 -2.73
C PRO A 27 1.13 -26.89 -2.70
N THR A 28 0.53 -27.42 -1.63
CA THR A 28 -0.92 -27.58 -1.51
C THR A 28 -1.60 -26.58 -0.58
N GLU A 29 -0.86 -25.82 0.23
CA GLU A 29 -1.43 -24.85 1.17
C GLU A 29 -1.15 -23.39 0.75
N PRO A 30 -2.18 -22.53 0.68
CA PRO A 30 -1.97 -21.12 0.37
C PRO A 30 -1.23 -20.42 1.53
N VAL A 31 -0.15 -19.69 1.21
CA VAL A 31 0.56 -18.87 2.18
C VAL A 31 -0.35 -17.72 2.63
N ASN A 32 -0.81 -17.77 3.89
CA ASN A 32 -1.71 -16.78 4.46
C ASN A 32 -1.01 -15.74 5.35
N ARG A 33 0.28 -15.95 5.64
CA ARG A 33 1.08 -15.09 6.52
C ARG A 33 2.57 -15.12 6.17
N ILE A 34 3.17 -13.95 6.17
CA ILE A 34 4.61 -13.72 6.05
C ILE A 34 5.09 -12.95 7.29
N VAL A 35 6.16 -13.44 7.91
CA VAL A 35 6.88 -12.74 8.97
C VAL A 35 8.27 -12.45 8.44
N LEU A 36 8.65 -11.18 8.40
CA LEU A 36 9.90 -10.71 7.83
C LEU A 36 10.81 -10.21 8.95
N ASP A 37 11.85 -11.00 9.27
CA ASP A 37 12.92 -10.61 10.17
C ASP A 37 14.20 -10.38 9.35
N LEU A 38 14.60 -9.11 9.20
CA LEU A 38 15.75 -8.70 8.39
C LEU A 38 17.00 -8.47 9.23
N CYS A 39 17.04 -8.92 10.49
CA CYS A 39 18.15 -8.61 11.40
C CYS A 39 19.49 -9.17 10.91
N SER A 40 19.49 -10.33 10.25
CA SER A 40 20.69 -10.95 9.68
C SER A 40 21.00 -10.49 8.26
N MET A 41 20.23 -9.55 7.70
CA MET A 41 20.44 -9.09 6.34
C MET A 41 21.64 -8.13 6.28
N GLU A 42 22.71 -8.59 5.62
CA GLU A 42 23.94 -7.83 5.39
C GLU A 42 23.83 -6.92 4.16
N GLU A 43 23.01 -7.33 3.18
CA GLU A 43 22.78 -6.56 1.97
C GLU A 43 21.90 -5.33 2.24
N LYS A 44 22.05 -4.32 1.37
CA LYS A 44 21.23 -3.11 1.41
C LYS A 44 19.80 -3.45 1.01
N CYS A 45 18.84 -3.18 1.88
CA CYS A 45 17.41 -3.25 1.55
C CYS A 45 16.81 -1.85 1.42
N THR A 46 16.00 -1.64 0.38
CA THR A 46 15.39 -0.35 0.07
C THR A 46 13.94 -0.30 0.56
N TYR A 47 13.44 0.90 0.84
CA TYR A 47 12.04 1.10 1.18
C TYR A 47 11.10 0.68 0.05
N GLU A 48 11.51 0.86 -1.21
CA GLU A 48 10.73 0.42 -2.38
C GLU A 48 10.52 -1.09 -2.37
N GLN A 49 11.54 -1.89 -2.04
CA GLN A 49 11.42 -3.34 -1.89
C GLN A 49 10.41 -3.73 -0.81
N LEU A 50 10.41 -3.04 0.34
CA LEU A 50 9.42 -3.29 1.39
C LEU A 50 7.99 -2.92 0.93
N LEU A 51 7.85 -1.87 0.12
CA LEU A 51 6.55 -1.47 -0.41
C LEU A 51 6.04 -2.39 -1.53
N ASP A 52 6.93 -2.95 -2.34
CA ASP A 52 6.57 -3.97 -3.33
C ASP A 52 6.03 -5.23 -2.61
N LEU A 53 6.72 -5.71 -1.56
CA LEU A 53 6.23 -6.81 -0.73
C LEU A 53 4.89 -6.47 -0.07
N TYR A 54 4.76 -5.27 0.51
CA TYR A 54 3.51 -4.79 1.09
C TYR A 54 2.37 -4.81 0.07
N ALA A 55 2.61 -4.29 -1.14
CA ALA A 55 1.60 -4.22 -2.19
C ALA A 55 1.17 -5.62 -2.65
N TYR A 56 2.13 -6.53 -2.83
CA TYR A 56 1.85 -7.93 -3.12
C TYR A 56 0.98 -8.56 -2.02
N CYS A 57 1.40 -8.47 -0.76
CA CYS A 57 0.65 -9.03 0.37
C CYS A 57 -0.76 -8.45 0.48
N LEU A 58 -0.94 -7.14 0.25
CA LEU A 58 -2.25 -6.49 0.25
C LEU A 58 -3.13 -6.99 -0.90
N VAL A 59 -2.56 -7.15 -2.10
CA VAL A 59 -3.31 -7.57 -3.30
C VAL A 59 -3.79 -9.02 -3.17
N HIS A 60 -2.95 -9.89 -2.61
CA HIS A 60 -3.21 -11.32 -2.45
C HIS A 60 -3.77 -11.70 -1.07
N GLU A 61 -4.12 -10.70 -0.24
CA GLU A 61 -4.70 -10.87 1.10
C GLU A 61 -3.85 -11.75 2.04
N ILE A 62 -2.53 -11.61 1.95
CA ILE A 62 -1.55 -12.29 2.79
C ILE A 62 -1.23 -11.39 3.99
N SER A 63 -1.32 -11.94 5.20
CA SER A 63 -0.91 -11.19 6.41
C SER A 63 0.60 -10.96 6.36
N LEU A 64 1.04 -9.74 6.70
CA LEU A 64 2.44 -9.34 6.70
C LEU A 64 2.79 -8.78 8.08
N HIS A 65 3.88 -9.27 8.67
CA HIS A 65 4.46 -8.67 9.86
C HIS A 65 5.96 -8.45 9.62
N ILE A 66 6.43 -7.22 9.80
CA ILE A 66 7.86 -6.92 9.74
C ILE A 66 8.39 -6.88 11.18
N GLU A 67 9.06 -7.95 11.59
CA GLU A 67 9.64 -8.10 12.92
C GLU A 67 10.82 -7.15 13.11
N SER A 68 11.69 -7.02 12.09
CA SER A 68 12.87 -6.15 12.16
C SER A 68 13.31 -5.62 10.79
N LEU A 69 13.91 -4.43 10.79
CA LEU A 69 14.55 -3.83 9.61
C LEU A 69 16.01 -4.28 9.46
N PRO A 70 16.59 -4.20 8.25
CA PRO A 70 18.00 -4.53 8.02
C PRO A 70 18.94 -3.53 8.70
N GLY A 71 20.22 -3.91 8.81
CA GLY A 71 21.27 -2.99 9.25
C GLY A 71 21.52 -1.85 8.27
N CYS A 72 21.48 -2.14 6.97
CA CYS A 72 21.69 -1.16 5.89
C CYS A 72 20.36 -0.91 5.17
N PHE A 73 19.74 0.24 5.42
CA PHE A 73 18.41 0.57 4.89
C PHE A 73 18.44 1.85 4.04
N GLU A 74 17.89 1.80 2.82
CA GLU A 74 17.81 2.96 1.94
C GLU A 74 16.38 3.49 1.80
N LYS A 75 16.19 4.78 2.07
CA LYS A 75 14.92 5.48 1.83
C LYS A 75 15.18 6.88 1.30
N ASP A 76 14.44 7.30 0.29
CA ASP A 76 14.57 8.63 -0.33
C ASP A 76 16.01 8.93 -0.79
N LYS A 77 16.69 7.92 -1.36
CA LYS A 77 18.11 7.95 -1.76
C LYS A 77 19.10 8.20 -0.61
N LYS A 78 18.64 8.14 0.63
CA LYS A 78 19.46 8.23 1.83
C LYS A 78 19.64 6.84 2.42
N VAL A 79 20.90 6.45 2.63
CA VAL A 79 21.26 5.22 3.32
C VAL A 79 21.34 5.50 4.83
N TRP A 80 20.74 4.61 5.60
CA TRP A 80 20.71 4.61 7.05
C TRP A 80 21.34 3.32 7.56
N ASN A 81 22.28 3.46 8.49
CA ASN A 81 22.79 2.33 9.26
C ASN A 81 21.97 2.25 10.55
N ILE A 82 21.11 1.23 10.67
CA ILE A 82 20.20 1.05 11.80
C ILE A 82 20.86 0.12 12.82
N PRO A 83 21.19 0.63 14.02
CA PRO A 83 21.71 -0.21 15.10
C PRO A 83 20.76 -1.35 15.44
N GLU A 84 21.29 -2.52 15.80
CA GLU A 84 20.51 -3.74 16.02
C GLU A 84 19.37 -3.53 17.03
N GLU A 85 19.65 -2.84 18.13
CA GLU A 85 18.70 -2.52 19.19
C GLU A 85 17.55 -1.61 18.74
N LYS A 86 17.71 -0.93 17.59
CA LYS A 86 16.69 -0.05 17.00
C LYS A 86 15.89 -0.71 15.88
N ARG A 87 16.31 -1.85 15.33
CA ARG A 87 15.69 -2.45 14.13
C ARG A 87 14.23 -2.80 14.32
N LYS A 88 13.87 -3.42 15.46
CA LYS A 88 12.47 -3.76 15.80
C LYS A 88 11.61 -2.51 16.02
N GLU A 89 12.16 -1.53 16.75
CA GLU A 89 11.48 -0.25 17.01
C GLU A 89 11.18 0.49 15.70
N GLN A 90 12.13 0.49 14.75
CA GLN A 90 11.97 1.13 13.45
C GLN A 90 11.00 0.38 12.54
N ALA A 91 10.99 -0.96 12.56
CA ALA A 91 10.01 -1.77 11.84
C ALA A 91 8.57 -1.44 12.28
N ALA A 92 8.33 -1.41 13.60
CA ALA A 92 7.04 -1.00 14.15
C ALA A 92 6.64 0.43 13.74
N LYS A 93 7.60 1.36 13.69
CA LYS A 93 7.37 2.75 13.27
C LYS A 93 7.02 2.91 11.78
N ALA A 94 7.53 2.03 10.92
CA ALA A 94 7.20 2.01 9.50
C ALA A 94 5.70 1.75 9.30
N GLY A 95 5.14 0.84 10.09
CA GLY A 95 3.71 0.53 10.10
C GLY A 95 3.26 -0.02 8.76
N LEU A 96 3.96 -1.05 8.29
CA LEU A 96 3.71 -1.83 7.08
C LEU A 96 3.01 -3.17 7.36
N ASP A 97 2.67 -3.44 8.61
CA ASP A 97 1.97 -4.67 8.97
C ASP A 97 0.58 -4.73 8.32
N LEU A 98 0.22 -5.92 7.87
CA LEU A 98 -1.07 -6.28 7.31
C LEU A 98 -1.64 -7.47 8.07
N VAL A 99 -2.92 -7.37 8.44
CA VAL A 99 -3.63 -8.45 9.11
C VAL A 99 -4.83 -8.86 8.27
N PHE A 100 -4.93 -10.15 7.95
CA PHE A 100 -6.07 -10.76 7.26
C PHE A 100 -6.56 -12.00 8.04
N PRO A 101 -7.90 -12.29 8.05
CA PRO A 101 -8.96 -11.46 7.51
C PRO A 101 -9.13 -10.15 8.31
N PHE A 102 -9.46 -9.08 7.61
CA PHE A 102 -9.49 -7.74 8.20
C PHE A 102 -10.94 -7.29 8.47
N ARG A 103 -11.22 -6.81 9.69
CA ARG A 103 -12.54 -6.22 10.01
C ARG A 103 -12.64 -4.78 9.50
N ARG A 104 -13.40 -4.59 8.42
CA ARG A 104 -13.75 -3.28 7.85
C ARG A 104 -14.49 -2.39 8.86
N ARG A 105 -14.03 -1.16 9.01
CA ARG A 105 -14.66 -0.06 9.76
C ARG A 105 -14.96 1.16 8.90
N PHE A 106 -14.20 1.34 7.83
CA PHE A 106 -14.39 2.41 6.87
C PHE A 106 -15.70 2.22 6.09
N ALA A 107 -16.31 3.33 5.66
CA ALA A 107 -17.43 3.28 4.73
C ALA A 107 -17.11 2.43 3.49
N SER A 108 -18.04 1.59 3.08
CA SER A 108 -17.92 0.78 1.87
C SER A 108 -17.95 1.66 0.61
N LEU A 109 -17.41 1.15 -0.49
CA LEU A 109 -17.51 1.83 -1.79
C LEU A 109 -18.97 2.09 -2.19
N SER A 110 -19.88 1.13 -1.95
CA SER A 110 -21.31 1.34 -2.19
C SER A 110 -21.94 2.42 -1.32
N GLY A 111 -21.42 2.63 -0.09
CA GLY A 111 -21.84 3.72 0.77
C GLY A 111 -21.33 5.08 0.26
N LEU A 112 -20.09 5.12 -0.20
CA LEU A 112 -19.45 6.31 -0.78
C LEU A 112 -20.12 6.72 -2.10
N GLU A 113 -20.47 5.77 -2.96
CA GLU A 113 -21.12 5.98 -4.25
C GLU A 113 -22.52 6.64 -4.14
N LYS A 114 -23.15 6.64 -2.96
CA LYS A 114 -24.39 7.40 -2.73
C LYS A 114 -24.19 8.92 -2.77
N SER A 115 -22.96 9.39 -2.59
CA SER A 115 -22.63 10.81 -2.71
C SER A 115 -22.34 11.17 -4.15
N ALA A 116 -23.15 12.05 -4.74
CA ALA A 116 -22.97 12.54 -6.12
C ALA A 116 -21.54 13.05 -6.40
N PHE A 117 -20.92 13.71 -5.43
CA PHE A 117 -19.52 14.15 -5.57
C PHE A 117 -18.54 12.98 -5.67
N ARG A 118 -18.71 11.93 -4.85
CA ARG A 118 -17.77 10.80 -4.78
C ARG A 118 -17.94 9.88 -5.99
N SER A 119 -19.18 9.64 -6.39
CA SER A 119 -19.51 8.83 -7.56
C SER A 119 -19.15 9.49 -8.89
N SER A 120 -18.86 10.80 -8.92
CA SER A 120 -18.46 11.49 -10.16
C SER A 120 -17.02 11.21 -10.61
N PHE A 121 -16.21 10.59 -9.75
CA PHE A 121 -14.80 10.34 -10.05
C PHE A 121 -14.66 9.01 -10.81
N HIS A 122 -14.05 9.10 -12.00
CA HIS A 122 -13.71 7.95 -12.85
C HIS A 122 -12.35 8.17 -13.53
N LEU A 123 -11.68 7.06 -13.87
CA LEU A 123 -10.49 7.10 -14.70
C LEU A 123 -10.88 7.45 -16.15
N ASN A 124 -10.27 8.50 -16.69
CA ASN A 124 -10.37 8.76 -18.13
C ASN A 124 -9.56 7.71 -18.92
N LYS A 125 -9.74 7.68 -20.25
CA LYS A 125 -9.08 6.70 -21.13
C LYS A 125 -7.56 6.62 -20.95
N LEU A 126 -6.89 7.75 -20.77
CA LEU A 126 -5.44 7.81 -20.58
C LEU A 126 -5.01 7.21 -19.22
N LEU A 127 -5.69 7.59 -18.14
CA LEU A 127 -5.40 7.08 -16.80
C LEU A 127 -5.76 5.60 -16.67
N LEU A 128 -6.81 5.14 -17.36
CA LEU A 128 -7.21 3.74 -17.43
C LEU A 128 -6.15 2.90 -18.16
N ALA A 129 -5.65 3.39 -19.31
CA ALA A 129 -4.56 2.73 -20.03
C ALA A 129 -3.30 2.62 -19.16
N TYR A 130 -2.91 3.71 -18.50
CA TYR A 130 -1.79 3.70 -17.55
C TYR A 130 -2.01 2.71 -16.41
N ALA A 131 -3.20 2.71 -15.79
CA ALA A 131 -3.51 1.80 -14.69
C ALA A 131 -3.43 0.32 -15.12
N ARG A 132 -3.93 -0.01 -16.32
CA ARG A 132 -3.84 -1.35 -16.91
C ARG A 132 -2.42 -1.74 -17.27
N GLU A 133 -1.61 -0.81 -17.80
CA GLU A 133 -0.20 -1.04 -18.13
C GLU A 133 0.64 -1.32 -16.87
N LYS A 134 0.42 -0.56 -15.78
CA LYS A 134 1.19 -0.72 -14.54
C LYS A 134 0.74 -1.89 -13.69
N GLY A 135 -0.55 -2.19 -13.65
CA GLY A 135 -1.12 -3.22 -12.79
C GLY A 135 -1.37 -2.74 -11.36
N ILE A 136 -2.17 -3.53 -10.63
CA ILE A 136 -2.72 -3.12 -9.33
C ILE A 136 -1.65 -3.02 -8.23
N GLU A 137 -0.68 -3.93 -8.19
CA GLU A 137 0.40 -3.95 -7.20
C GLU A 137 1.22 -2.65 -7.26
N VAL A 138 1.61 -2.22 -8.46
CA VAL A 138 2.35 -0.96 -8.67
C VAL A 138 1.52 0.23 -8.21
N LEU A 139 0.22 0.27 -8.52
CA LEU A 139 -0.65 1.37 -8.09
C LEU A 139 -0.83 1.42 -6.57
N ILE A 140 -0.85 0.27 -5.89
CA ILE A 140 -0.90 0.18 -4.43
C ILE A 140 0.40 0.65 -3.79
N ARG A 141 1.55 0.25 -4.33
CA ARG A 141 2.84 0.80 -3.87
C ARG A 141 2.87 2.32 -4.01
N GLN A 142 2.57 2.83 -5.20
CA GLN A 142 2.52 4.29 -5.46
C GLN A 142 1.54 5.00 -4.52
N SER A 143 0.42 4.34 -4.19
CA SER A 143 -0.53 4.85 -3.21
C SER A 143 0.10 4.99 -1.82
N MET A 144 0.79 3.96 -1.31
CA MET A 144 1.50 4.05 -0.03
C MET A 144 2.53 5.18 -0.02
N GLU A 145 3.36 5.27 -1.05
CA GLU A 145 4.39 6.31 -1.20
C GLU A 145 3.79 7.72 -1.16
N LEU A 146 2.74 7.96 -1.96
CA LEU A 146 2.09 9.27 -2.06
C LEU A 146 1.42 9.67 -0.74
N LEU A 147 0.79 8.72 -0.05
CA LEU A 147 -0.02 9.02 1.14
C LEU A 147 0.81 9.15 2.41
N GLU A 148 2.03 8.60 2.44
CA GLU A 148 2.90 8.61 3.64
C GLU A 148 3.06 10.03 4.21
N GLN A 149 3.31 11.02 3.36
CA GLN A 149 3.51 12.41 3.78
C GLN A 149 2.26 13.30 3.59
N ARG A 150 1.26 12.85 2.82
CA ARG A 150 0.09 13.66 2.42
C ARG A 150 -1.18 13.37 3.22
N LEU A 151 -1.24 12.21 3.87
CA LEU A 151 -2.45 11.78 4.57
C LEU A 151 -2.16 11.08 5.89
N PHE A 152 -1.07 10.29 5.96
CA PHE A 152 -0.79 9.47 7.14
C PHE A 152 -0.17 10.24 8.31
N VAL A 153 0.18 11.50 8.11
CA VAL A 153 0.72 12.42 9.12
C VAL A 153 -0.39 13.19 9.86
N PRO A 154 -0.15 13.65 11.10
CA PRO A 154 -1.13 14.45 11.86
C PRO A 154 -1.61 15.70 11.13
N ASP A 155 -0.67 16.47 10.57
CA ASP A 155 -0.91 17.78 9.96
C ASP A 155 -0.34 17.84 8.53
N PRO A 156 -1.04 17.28 7.52
CA PRO A 156 -0.57 17.33 6.14
C PRO A 156 -0.48 18.75 5.60
N LYS A 157 0.56 19.01 4.79
CA LYS A 157 0.69 20.29 4.08
C LYS A 157 -0.54 20.51 3.18
N LYS A 158 -1.17 21.69 3.30
CA LYS A 158 -2.37 22.08 2.53
C LYS A 158 -3.55 21.10 2.72
N ASP A 159 -3.79 20.62 3.94
CA ASP A 159 -4.94 19.73 4.22
C ASP A 159 -6.26 20.33 3.71
N GLY A 160 -7.06 19.51 3.03
CA GLY A 160 -8.25 19.91 2.26
C GLY A 160 -7.97 20.24 0.79
N LYS A 161 -6.71 20.47 0.41
CA LYS A 161 -6.26 20.81 -0.95
C LYS A 161 -4.98 20.05 -1.37
N GLN A 162 -4.55 19.05 -0.61
CA GLN A 162 -3.28 18.34 -0.83
C GLN A 162 -3.30 17.37 -2.02
N THR A 163 -4.48 16.91 -2.42
CA THR A 163 -4.66 15.90 -3.47
C THR A 163 -5.23 16.57 -4.72
N PRO A 164 -4.47 16.61 -5.83
CA PRO A 164 -4.97 17.07 -7.12
C PRO A 164 -6.21 16.28 -7.57
N MET A 165 -7.06 16.88 -8.39
CA MET A 165 -8.26 16.21 -8.93
C MET A 165 -7.96 15.39 -10.20
N LYS A 166 -6.74 15.46 -10.75
CA LYS A 166 -6.33 14.91 -12.05
C LYS A 166 -4.85 14.52 -12.01
N GLY A 167 -4.41 13.76 -13.02
CA GLY A 167 -3.00 13.52 -13.32
C GLY A 167 -2.46 12.16 -12.88
N HIS A 168 -3.09 11.48 -11.92
CA HIS A 168 -2.68 10.14 -11.48
C HIS A 168 -3.89 9.31 -11.02
N PRO A 169 -3.97 7.99 -11.31
CA PRO A 169 -5.10 7.16 -10.87
C PRO A 169 -5.33 7.18 -9.36
N VAL A 170 -4.25 7.14 -8.57
CA VAL A 170 -4.31 7.22 -7.09
C VAL A 170 -5.00 8.51 -6.62
N PHE A 171 -4.78 9.65 -7.28
CA PHE A 171 -5.46 10.89 -6.88
C PHE A 171 -6.97 10.81 -7.11
N ILE A 172 -7.40 10.19 -8.22
CA ILE A 172 -8.82 9.97 -8.50
C ILE A 172 -9.40 9.01 -7.45
N ALA A 173 -8.70 7.92 -7.15
CA ALA A 173 -9.08 6.95 -6.13
C ALA A 173 -9.24 7.62 -4.76
N GLN A 174 -8.34 8.52 -4.38
CA GLN A 174 -8.44 9.25 -3.11
C GLN A 174 -9.72 10.09 -3.00
N HIS A 175 -10.11 10.76 -4.09
CA HIS A 175 -11.34 11.56 -4.10
C HIS A 175 -12.59 10.70 -4.11
N ALA A 176 -12.60 9.62 -4.89
CA ALA A 176 -13.71 8.67 -4.95
C ALA A 176 -13.92 7.97 -3.59
N THR A 177 -12.83 7.61 -2.92
CA THR A 177 -12.84 6.84 -1.67
C THR A 177 -12.86 7.70 -0.41
N ALA A 178 -12.97 9.02 -0.53
CA ALA A 178 -12.96 9.97 0.59
C ALA A 178 -11.70 9.93 1.48
N THR A 179 -10.55 9.59 0.89
CA THR A 179 -9.22 9.59 1.52
C THR A 179 -8.32 10.72 0.99
N CYS A 180 -8.89 11.73 0.34
CA CYS A 180 -8.15 12.87 -0.23
C CYS A 180 -7.70 13.92 0.80
N CYS A 181 -8.27 13.95 2.00
CA CYS A 181 -7.81 14.80 3.10
C CYS A 181 -8.25 14.31 4.48
N ARG A 182 -7.73 14.89 5.56
CA ARG A 182 -8.13 14.54 6.94
C ARG A 182 -9.59 14.91 7.22
N GLY A 183 -10.09 15.97 6.59
CA GLY A 183 -11.52 16.32 6.58
C GLY A 183 -12.41 15.20 6.04
N CYS A 184 -12.03 14.59 4.92
CA CYS A 184 -12.79 13.51 4.32
C CYS A 184 -12.69 12.23 5.15
N LEU A 185 -11.49 11.86 5.62
CA LEU A 185 -11.29 10.72 6.53
C LEU A 185 -12.15 10.85 7.80
N ASN A 186 -12.21 12.04 8.39
CA ASN A 186 -13.02 12.26 9.58
C ASN A 186 -14.52 12.16 9.30
N LYS A 187 -14.98 12.77 8.21
CA LYS A 187 -16.41 12.77 7.84
C LYS A 187 -16.93 11.39 7.44
N TRP A 188 -16.16 10.65 6.64
CA TRP A 188 -16.62 9.43 5.97
C TRP A 188 -16.17 8.15 6.67
N HIS A 189 -15.05 8.18 7.36
CA HIS A 189 -14.42 7.01 7.97
C HIS A 189 -14.22 7.15 9.48
N HIS A 190 -14.70 8.26 10.07
CA HIS A 190 -14.62 8.54 11.50
C HIS A 190 -13.21 8.53 12.09
N VAL A 191 -12.19 8.76 11.26
CA VAL A 191 -10.80 8.88 11.73
C VAL A 191 -10.60 10.30 12.30
N PRO A 192 -10.20 10.47 13.58
CA PRO A 192 -9.90 11.78 14.15
C PRO A 192 -8.77 12.49 13.42
N LYS A 193 -8.86 13.83 13.34
CA LYS A 193 -7.78 14.70 12.83
C LYS A 193 -6.67 14.89 13.86
N GLY A 194 -5.53 15.47 13.46
CA GLY A 194 -4.47 15.90 14.39
C GLY A 194 -3.60 14.78 14.96
N ARG A 195 -3.77 13.53 14.50
CA ARG A 195 -2.88 12.41 14.82
C ARG A 195 -2.43 11.64 13.59
N LYS A 196 -1.33 10.91 13.71
CA LYS A 196 -0.88 9.94 12.69
C LYS A 196 -1.97 8.89 12.48
N LEU A 197 -2.12 8.41 11.24
CA LEU A 197 -2.96 7.23 10.98
C LEU A 197 -2.32 5.98 11.60
N LEU A 198 -3.15 5.15 12.21
CA LEU A 198 -2.77 3.85 12.76
C LEU A 198 -2.57 2.84 11.61
N GLY A 199 -1.79 1.77 11.85
CA GLY A 199 -1.50 0.76 10.83
C GLY A 199 -2.76 0.20 10.16
N HIS A 200 -3.76 -0.17 10.97
CA HIS A 200 -5.04 -0.65 10.45
C HIS A 200 -5.79 0.40 9.62
N GLU A 201 -5.70 1.70 9.94
CA GLU A 201 -6.37 2.76 9.17
C GLU A 201 -5.68 2.92 7.82
N LYS A 202 -4.34 2.81 7.78
CA LYS A 202 -3.59 2.78 6.51
C LYS A 202 -4.00 1.59 5.65
N GLN A 203 -4.09 0.39 6.25
CA GLN A 203 -4.54 -0.82 5.55
C GLN A 203 -5.95 -0.62 4.96
N GLU A 204 -6.89 -0.03 5.71
CA GLU A 204 -8.22 0.26 5.18
C GLU A 204 -8.22 1.23 4.00
N VAL A 205 -7.41 2.29 4.05
CA VAL A 205 -7.22 3.22 2.94
C VAL A 205 -6.69 2.48 1.71
N MET A 206 -5.64 1.67 1.88
CA MET A 206 -5.03 0.93 0.77
C MET A 206 -5.99 -0.08 0.15
N LEU A 207 -6.75 -0.80 0.98
CA LEU A 207 -7.75 -1.74 0.51
C LEU A 207 -8.91 -1.04 -0.24
N LEU A 208 -9.34 0.16 0.19
CA LEU A 208 -10.32 0.94 -0.57
C LEU A 208 -9.77 1.38 -1.94
N HIS A 209 -8.50 1.79 -1.97
CA HIS A 209 -7.84 2.15 -3.23
C HIS A 209 -7.74 0.94 -4.15
N LYS A 210 -7.36 -0.23 -3.63
CA LYS A 210 -7.31 -1.50 -4.37
C LYS A 210 -8.66 -1.79 -5.02
N GLU A 211 -9.71 -1.91 -4.21
CA GLU A 211 -11.04 -2.26 -4.68
C GLU A 211 -11.58 -1.28 -5.71
N TRP A 212 -11.38 0.03 -5.49
CA TRP A 212 -11.86 1.05 -6.41
C TRP A 212 -11.11 1.02 -7.75
N LEU A 213 -9.77 0.90 -7.71
CA LEU A 213 -8.94 0.82 -8.92
C LEU A 213 -9.24 -0.45 -9.73
N GLU A 214 -9.39 -1.61 -9.07
CA GLU A 214 -9.77 -2.86 -9.73
C GLU A 214 -11.13 -2.73 -10.43
N ARG A 215 -12.11 -2.12 -9.76
CA ARG A 215 -13.43 -1.86 -10.37
C ARG A 215 -13.30 -0.96 -11.60
N GLU A 216 -12.56 0.15 -11.52
CA GLU A 216 -12.36 1.05 -12.66
C GLU A 216 -11.62 0.37 -13.81
N MET A 217 -10.61 -0.44 -13.50
CA MET A 217 -9.85 -1.20 -14.50
C MET A 217 -10.70 -2.26 -15.21
N ALA A 218 -11.71 -2.81 -14.52
CA ALA A 218 -12.65 -3.79 -15.06
C ALA A 218 -13.84 -3.17 -15.82
N ARG A 219 -14.05 -1.85 -15.74
CA ARG A 219 -15.12 -1.17 -16.51
C ARG A 219 -14.83 -1.26 -18.02
N LYS A 220 -15.89 -1.55 -18.78
CA LYS A 220 -15.87 -1.64 -20.25
C LYS A 220 -15.91 -0.26 -20.88
#